data_AF-A0A2J6JCI5-F1
#
_entry.id   AF-A0A2J6JCI5-F1
#
_cell.length_a   1.000
_cell.length_b   1.000
_cell.length_c   1.000
_cell.angle_alpha   90.00
_cell.angle_beta   90.00
_cell.angle_gamma   90.00
#
_symmetry.space_group_name_H-M   'P 1'
#
loop_
_entity.id
_entity.type
_entity.pdbx_description
1 polymer ?
#
loop_
_entity_poly.entity_id
_entity_poly.type
_entity_poly.pdbx_seq_one_letter_code
_entity_poly.pdbx_strand_id
1 'polypeptide(L)'
;MGGVPRHLYLGLGLPATATVSQIEALAQGIAERLGDYGMVLVGGDTCRSPGPLMLSVTVVGSAPKGEALRRSGACPGDRLYVSGTLGASALALQRLLANEPLSPELAQRHHDPEARVALGRGLSSAGLAHAMIDLSDGLIADLGHICRASAVGARIELGRLPLCADLMVTAASPLRYDLALSGGEDYELLAAIPPEKESEVLALAEHLCLPLSCVGEVTSPGEPLQLIGHDGLPLTPDNVGFNHFAATEP
;
A
#
# COMPACT_ATOMS: atom_id res chain seq x y z
N MET A 1 1.70 -3.84 -9.97
CA MET A 1 1.97 -4.53 -11.25
C MET A 1 1.28 -3.92 -12.48
N GLY A 2 0.17 -3.20 -12.35
CA GLY A 2 -0.51 -2.58 -13.50
C GLY A 2 -1.32 -3.54 -14.38
N GLY A 3 -1.55 -4.78 -13.92
CA GLY A 3 -2.43 -5.72 -14.59
C GLY A 3 -3.91 -5.45 -14.34
N VAL A 4 -4.75 -6.12 -15.13
CA VAL A 4 -6.19 -6.22 -14.93
C VAL A 4 -6.47 -7.50 -14.12
N PRO A 5 -7.00 -7.40 -12.89
CA PRO A 5 -7.40 -8.58 -12.13
C PRO A 5 -8.62 -9.23 -12.80
N ARG A 6 -8.74 -10.56 -12.73
CA ARG A 6 -9.80 -11.31 -13.43
C ARG A 6 -10.48 -12.33 -12.54
N HIS A 7 -9.68 -13.13 -11.84
CA HIS A 7 -10.19 -14.29 -11.11
C HIS A 7 -9.67 -14.27 -9.67
N LEU A 8 -10.52 -14.72 -8.75
CA LEU A 8 -10.18 -14.96 -7.37
C LEU A 8 -10.38 -16.45 -7.05
N TYR A 9 -9.46 -17.01 -6.28
CA TYR A 9 -9.64 -18.29 -5.60
C TYR A 9 -9.58 -18.07 -4.08
N LEU A 10 -10.47 -18.72 -3.35
CA LEU A 10 -10.61 -18.55 -1.90
C LEU A 10 -10.35 -19.86 -1.15
N GLY A 11 -9.29 -19.90 -0.34
CA GLY A 11 -9.09 -20.91 0.69
C GLY A 11 -9.65 -20.41 2.02
N LEU A 12 -10.54 -21.19 2.65
CA LEU A 12 -11.22 -20.80 3.87
C LEU A 12 -11.06 -21.87 4.96
N GLY A 13 -10.32 -21.55 6.01
CA GLY A 13 -10.20 -22.36 7.22
C GLY A 13 -11.16 -21.86 8.29
N LEU A 14 -12.24 -22.61 8.56
CA LEU A 14 -13.30 -22.19 9.48
C LEU A 14 -13.14 -22.83 10.87
N PRO A 15 -13.20 -22.04 11.98
CA PRO A 15 -13.30 -22.61 13.31
C PRO A 15 -14.65 -23.30 13.50
N ALA A 16 -14.72 -24.26 14.41
CA ALA A 16 -15.97 -24.97 14.73
C ALA A 16 -17.09 -24.05 15.25
N THR A 17 -16.74 -22.85 15.70
CA THR A 17 -17.65 -21.83 16.24
C THR A 17 -18.20 -20.89 15.18
N ALA A 18 -17.71 -20.94 13.93
CA ALA A 18 -18.20 -20.08 12.86
C ALA A 18 -19.67 -20.38 12.55
N THR A 19 -20.50 -19.33 12.49
CA THR A 19 -21.93 -19.46 12.14
C THR A 19 -22.13 -19.36 10.64
N VAL A 20 -23.24 -19.93 10.16
CA VAL A 20 -23.65 -19.78 8.75
C VAL A 20 -23.80 -18.30 8.37
N SER A 21 -24.39 -17.49 9.25
CA SER A 21 -24.56 -16.06 9.02
C SER A 21 -23.24 -15.29 8.86
N GLN A 22 -22.19 -15.67 9.59
CA GLN A 22 -20.86 -15.08 9.42
C GLN A 22 -20.24 -15.44 8.06
N ILE A 23 -20.46 -16.67 7.61
CA ILE A 23 -19.96 -17.16 6.32
C ILE A 23 -20.70 -16.46 5.17
N GLU A 24 -22.02 -16.33 5.27
CA GLU A 24 -22.84 -15.61 4.29
C GLU A 24 -22.44 -14.13 4.20
N ALA A 25 -22.22 -13.47 5.34
CA ALA A 25 -21.76 -12.09 5.36
C ALA A 25 -20.37 -11.91 4.72
N LEU A 26 -19.44 -12.84 4.99
CA LEU A 26 -18.12 -12.85 4.35
C LEU A 26 -18.23 -13.04 2.84
N ALA A 27 -19.02 -14.01 2.39
CA ALA A 27 -19.22 -14.28 0.97
C ALA A 27 -19.86 -13.09 0.24
N GLN A 28 -20.81 -12.41 0.90
CA GLN A 28 -21.46 -11.21 0.37
C GLN A 28 -20.46 -10.06 0.20
N GLY A 29 -19.65 -9.77 1.22
CA GLY A 29 -18.63 -8.72 1.12
C GLY A 29 -17.58 -9.01 0.04
N ILE A 30 -17.17 -10.27 -0.12
CA ILE A 30 -16.28 -10.68 -1.22
C ILE A 30 -16.96 -10.46 -2.57
N ALA A 31 -18.22 -10.86 -2.73
CA ALA A 31 -18.96 -10.70 -3.99
C ALA A 31 -19.12 -9.23 -4.40
N GLU A 32 -19.43 -8.36 -3.43
CA GLU A 32 -19.52 -6.91 -3.64
C GLU A 32 -18.19 -6.35 -4.16
N ARG A 33 -17.08 -6.66 -3.49
CA ARG A 33 -15.75 -6.18 -3.88
C ARG A 33 -15.27 -6.73 -5.22
N LEU A 34 -15.61 -7.98 -5.54
CA LEU A 34 -15.30 -8.54 -6.86
C LEU A 34 -16.03 -7.78 -7.98
N GLY A 35 -17.26 -7.33 -7.71
CA GLY A 35 -18.07 -6.52 -8.64
C GLY A 35 -17.37 -5.22 -9.03
N ASP A 36 -16.80 -4.50 -8.06
CA ASP A 36 -16.11 -3.22 -8.27
C ASP A 36 -14.94 -3.34 -9.27
N TYR A 37 -14.27 -4.50 -9.29
CA TYR A 37 -13.11 -4.78 -10.15
C TYR A 37 -13.43 -5.65 -11.37
N GLY A 38 -14.71 -6.01 -11.59
CA GLY A 38 -15.13 -6.91 -12.67
C GLY A 38 -14.49 -8.30 -12.58
N MET A 39 -14.22 -8.76 -11.36
CA MET A 39 -13.61 -10.04 -11.07
C MET A 39 -14.66 -11.13 -10.80
N VAL A 40 -14.24 -12.39 -10.90
CA VAL A 40 -15.09 -13.55 -10.59
C VAL A 40 -14.40 -14.46 -9.60
N LEU A 41 -15.13 -14.94 -8.59
CA LEU A 41 -14.71 -16.05 -7.73
C LEU A 41 -14.85 -17.35 -8.53
N VAL A 42 -13.72 -17.94 -8.95
CA VAL A 42 -13.72 -19.09 -9.87
C VAL A 42 -13.67 -20.42 -9.12
N GLY A 43 -13.20 -20.41 -7.88
CA GLY A 43 -13.14 -21.61 -7.07
C GLY A 43 -12.50 -21.37 -5.72
N GLY A 44 -12.27 -22.45 -5.00
CA GLY A 44 -11.76 -22.38 -3.64
C GLY A 44 -11.83 -23.73 -2.96
N ASP A 45 -11.36 -23.75 -1.72
CA ASP A 45 -11.51 -24.89 -0.82
C ASP A 45 -11.89 -24.39 0.57
N THR A 46 -12.73 -25.15 1.25
CA THR A 46 -13.16 -24.84 2.61
C THR A 46 -12.87 -26.01 3.51
N CYS A 47 -12.08 -25.77 4.56
CA CYS A 47 -11.70 -26.79 5.51
C CYS A 47 -12.00 -26.36 6.95
N ARG A 48 -12.06 -27.34 7.85
CA ARG A 48 -12.12 -27.07 9.28
C ARG A 48 -10.73 -26.63 9.76
N SER A 49 -10.66 -25.48 10.41
CA SER A 49 -9.48 -25.02 11.14
C SER A 49 -9.62 -25.39 12.63
N PRO A 50 -8.58 -25.98 13.26
CA PRO A 50 -8.53 -26.11 14.71
C PRO A 50 -8.20 -24.78 15.41
N GLY A 51 -7.76 -23.77 14.66
CA GLY A 51 -7.40 -22.45 15.15
C GLY A 51 -8.46 -21.38 14.78
N PRO A 52 -8.05 -20.11 14.66
CA PRO A 52 -8.96 -19.04 14.24
C PRO A 52 -9.39 -19.21 12.78
N LEU A 53 -10.27 -18.31 12.35
CA LEU A 53 -10.62 -18.10 10.95
C LEU A 53 -9.35 -17.81 10.14
N MET A 54 -9.17 -18.51 9.03
CA MET A 54 -8.08 -18.32 8.08
C MET A 54 -8.65 -18.04 6.69
N LEU A 55 -8.18 -16.97 6.06
CA LEU A 55 -8.49 -16.66 4.67
C LEU A 55 -7.20 -16.67 3.87
N SER A 56 -7.18 -17.41 2.76
CA SER A 56 -6.11 -17.37 1.78
C SER A 56 -6.71 -17.02 0.44
N VAL A 57 -6.23 -15.93 -0.16
CA VAL A 57 -6.77 -15.41 -1.41
C VAL A 57 -5.70 -15.50 -2.49
N THR A 58 -6.04 -16.08 -3.64
CA THR A 58 -5.22 -16.04 -4.84
C THR A 58 -5.91 -15.21 -5.91
N VAL A 59 -5.25 -14.15 -6.37
CA VAL A 59 -5.74 -13.30 -7.47
C VAL A 59 -4.97 -13.62 -8.74
N VAL A 60 -5.70 -13.94 -9.81
CA VAL A 60 -5.14 -14.11 -11.16
C VAL A 60 -5.56 -12.94 -12.02
N GLY A 61 -4.57 -12.23 -12.57
CA GLY A 61 -4.76 -11.11 -13.49
C GLY A 61 -4.05 -11.32 -14.82
N SER A 62 -4.14 -10.32 -15.68
CA SER A 62 -3.49 -10.28 -16.99
C SER A 62 -2.87 -8.92 -17.25
N ALA A 63 -1.73 -8.89 -17.92
CA ALA A 63 -1.11 -7.67 -18.44
C ALA A 63 -0.53 -7.98 -19.83
N PRO A 64 -0.48 -7.00 -20.75
CA PRO A 64 0.23 -7.19 -22.00
C PRO A 64 1.69 -7.56 -21.78
N LYS A 65 2.25 -8.32 -22.71
CA LYS A 65 3.64 -8.80 -22.60
C LYS A 65 4.59 -7.61 -22.57
N GLY A 66 5.36 -7.49 -21.49
CA GLY A 66 6.36 -6.42 -21.32
C GLY A 66 5.85 -5.17 -20.61
N GLU A 67 4.55 -5.04 -20.36
CA GLU A 67 3.98 -3.85 -19.73
C GLU A 67 3.83 -3.98 -18.21
N ALA A 68 3.98 -5.18 -17.66
CA ALA A 68 3.88 -5.40 -16.21
C ALA A 68 4.95 -4.61 -15.43
N LEU A 69 4.51 -3.68 -14.60
CA LEU A 69 5.37 -2.93 -13.69
C LEU A 69 5.89 -3.84 -12.58
N ARG A 70 7.20 -3.83 -12.40
CA ARG A 70 7.91 -4.60 -11.39
C ARG A 70 8.42 -3.69 -10.27
N ARG A 71 8.94 -4.29 -9.20
CA ARG A 71 9.69 -3.58 -8.15
C ARG A 71 11.09 -3.17 -8.64
N SER A 72 11.63 -3.91 -9.60
CA SER A 72 12.90 -3.62 -10.27
C SER A 72 12.70 -2.65 -11.44
N GLY A 73 13.67 -1.77 -11.66
CA GLY A 73 13.71 -0.88 -12.82
C GLY A 73 13.90 0.59 -12.46
N ALA A 74 13.76 0.95 -11.18
CA ALA A 74 13.97 2.32 -10.71
C ALA A 74 15.37 2.81 -11.07
N CYS A 75 15.45 4.03 -11.59
CA CYS A 75 16.67 4.67 -12.04
C CYS A 75 17.02 5.86 -11.13
N PRO A 76 18.31 6.16 -10.89
CA PRO A 76 18.72 7.39 -10.22
C PRO A 76 18.11 8.63 -10.90
N GLY A 77 17.53 9.52 -10.10
CA GLY A 77 16.81 10.71 -10.58
C GLY A 77 15.32 10.51 -10.80
N ASP A 78 14.80 9.28 -10.77
CA ASP A 78 13.36 9.05 -10.75
C ASP A 78 12.72 9.75 -9.53
N ARG A 79 11.59 10.39 -9.75
CA ARG A 79 10.74 10.95 -8.70
C ARG A 79 9.88 9.86 -8.06
N LEU A 80 9.81 9.86 -6.74
CA LEU A 80 8.97 8.93 -5.99
C LEU A 80 7.60 9.55 -5.75
N TYR A 81 6.56 8.95 -6.32
CA TYR A 81 5.17 9.36 -6.13
C TYR A 81 4.38 8.35 -5.32
N VAL A 82 3.56 8.85 -4.41
CA VAL A 82 2.63 8.07 -3.58
C VAL A 82 1.21 8.51 -3.89
N SER A 83 0.28 7.56 -4.03
CA SER A 83 -1.15 7.85 -4.15
C SER A 83 -1.83 8.05 -2.80
N GLY A 84 -2.93 8.81 -2.79
CA GLY A 84 -3.78 8.98 -1.61
C GLY A 84 -3.05 9.60 -0.42
N THR A 85 -3.32 9.07 0.78
CA THR A 85 -2.72 9.52 2.04
C THR A 85 -2.23 8.34 2.86
N LEU A 86 -1.22 8.56 3.71
CA LEU A 86 -0.52 7.54 4.48
C LEU A 86 -0.85 7.59 5.97
N GLY A 87 -0.73 6.44 6.62
CA GLY A 87 -0.82 6.23 8.05
C GLY A 87 -2.24 6.20 8.64
N ALA A 88 -3.27 6.27 7.78
CA ALA A 88 -4.66 6.23 8.24
C ALA A 88 -5.02 4.88 8.86
N SER A 89 -4.62 3.78 8.21
CA SER A 89 -4.90 2.43 8.70
C SER A 89 -4.20 2.16 10.04
N ALA A 90 -2.93 2.56 10.14
CA ALA A 90 -2.17 2.41 11.37
C ALA A 90 -2.71 3.24 12.54
N LEU A 91 -3.16 4.48 12.29
CA LEU A 91 -3.83 5.29 13.31
C LEU A 91 -5.15 4.65 13.76
N ALA A 92 -5.92 4.10 12.82
CA ALA A 92 -7.15 3.38 13.14
C ALA A 92 -6.88 2.17 14.03
N LEU A 93 -5.86 1.37 13.70
CA LEU A 93 -5.45 0.23 14.53
C LEU A 93 -5.07 0.65 15.95
N GLN A 94 -4.29 1.73 16.12
CA GLN A 94 -3.95 2.24 17.45
C GLN A 94 -5.20 2.60 18.27
N ARG A 95 -6.17 3.28 17.66
CA ARG A 95 -7.43 3.63 18.34
C ARG A 95 -8.26 2.40 18.68
N LEU A 96 -8.38 1.43 17.78
CA LEU A 96 -9.09 0.18 18.05
C LEU A 96 -8.49 -0.58 19.23
N LEU A 97 -7.16 -0.67 19.30
CA LEU A 97 -6.45 -1.31 20.43
C LEU A 97 -6.65 -0.54 21.74
N ALA A 98 -6.78 0.79 21.68
CA ALA A 98 -7.10 1.64 22.82
C ALA A 98 -8.60 1.66 23.19
N ASN A 99 -9.46 0.96 22.45
CA ASN A 99 -10.93 1.04 22.54
C ASN A 99 -11.48 2.46 22.33
N GLU A 100 -10.82 3.23 21.48
CA GLU A 100 -11.24 4.57 21.08
C GLU A 100 -12.08 4.54 19.79
N PRO A 101 -13.03 5.49 19.63
CA PRO A 101 -13.85 5.55 18.43
C PRO A 101 -13.02 5.97 17.20
N LEU A 102 -13.37 5.36 16.06
CA LEU A 102 -12.86 5.77 14.74
C LEU A 102 -13.77 6.82 14.13
N SER A 103 -13.16 7.78 13.41
CA SER A 103 -13.90 8.55 12.43
C SER A 103 -14.33 7.62 11.27
N PRO A 104 -15.44 7.93 10.56
CA PRO A 104 -15.85 7.16 9.39
C PRO A 104 -14.73 6.98 8.37
N GLU A 105 -13.90 8.01 8.17
CA GLU A 105 -12.78 8.01 7.26
C GLU A 105 -11.68 7.01 7.70
N LEU A 106 -11.30 7.02 8.98
CA LEU A 106 -10.32 6.05 9.51
C LEU A 106 -10.84 4.61 9.45
N ALA A 107 -12.11 4.42 9.78
CA ALA A 107 -12.76 3.11 9.70
C ALA A 107 -12.77 2.57 8.26
N GLN A 108 -13.11 3.42 7.29
CA GLN A 108 -13.06 3.07 5.87
C GLN A 108 -11.64 2.68 5.43
N ARG A 109 -10.63 3.47 5.80
CA ARG A 109 -9.24 3.21 5.40
C ARG A 109 -8.67 1.92 5.96
N HIS A 110 -9.10 1.50 7.16
CA HIS A 110 -8.60 0.30 7.81
C HIS A 110 -9.39 -0.96 7.44
N HIS A 111 -10.72 -0.89 7.43
CA HIS A 111 -11.56 -2.07 7.20
C HIS A 111 -11.85 -2.33 5.72
N ASP A 112 -11.77 -1.30 4.88
CA ASP A 112 -12.18 -1.35 3.49
C ASP A 112 -11.26 -0.52 2.57
N PRO A 113 -9.95 -0.82 2.55
CA PRO A 113 -9.00 -0.09 1.72
C PRO A 113 -9.28 -0.31 0.22
N GLU A 114 -9.25 0.78 -0.55
CA GLU A 114 -9.51 0.75 -1.98
C GLU A 114 -8.23 0.43 -2.78
N ALA A 115 -8.23 -0.68 -3.52
CA ALA A 115 -7.11 -1.03 -4.38
C ALA A 115 -6.99 -0.08 -5.58
N ARG A 116 -5.80 0.50 -5.78
CA ARG A 116 -5.51 1.50 -6.83
C ARG A 116 -5.29 0.90 -8.22
N VAL A 117 -6.19 0.00 -8.64
CA VAL A 117 -6.10 -0.75 -9.91
C VAL A 117 -6.06 0.18 -11.12
N ALA A 118 -6.91 1.22 -11.15
CA ALA A 118 -6.98 2.15 -12.27
C ALA A 118 -5.67 2.94 -12.45
N LEU A 119 -5.09 3.45 -11.36
CA LEU A 119 -3.80 4.15 -11.37
C LEU A 119 -2.68 3.21 -11.85
N GLY A 120 -2.57 2.01 -11.26
CA GLY A 120 -1.53 1.07 -11.65
C GLY A 120 -1.59 0.67 -13.12
N ARG A 121 -2.80 0.51 -13.68
CA ARG A 121 -3.02 0.24 -15.11
C ARG A 121 -2.65 1.43 -15.99
N GLY A 122 -3.03 2.65 -15.59
CA GLY A 122 -2.68 3.87 -16.31
C GLY A 122 -1.16 4.06 -16.41
N LEU A 123 -0.46 3.90 -15.28
CA LEU A 123 1.01 4.00 -15.24
C LEU A 123 1.70 2.96 -16.12
N SER A 124 1.20 1.72 -16.10
CA SER A 124 1.75 0.59 -16.87
C SER A 124 1.52 0.75 -18.37
N SER A 125 0.28 0.96 -18.80
CA SER A 125 -0.09 1.00 -20.22
C SER A 125 0.47 2.20 -20.98
N ALA A 126 0.69 3.33 -20.30
CA ALA A 126 1.32 4.51 -20.87
C ALA A 126 2.85 4.55 -20.68
N GLY A 127 3.45 3.53 -20.03
CA GLY A 127 4.89 3.47 -19.80
C GLY A 127 5.42 4.64 -18.96
N LEU A 128 4.68 5.02 -17.92
CA LEU A 128 4.94 6.23 -17.12
C LEU A 128 5.82 6.00 -15.89
N ALA A 129 6.04 4.75 -15.50
CA ALA A 129 6.81 4.40 -14.31
C ALA A 129 7.88 3.35 -14.63
N HIS A 130 9.03 3.49 -13.99
CA HIS A 130 10.12 2.51 -14.07
C HIS A 130 9.95 1.36 -13.08
N ALA A 131 9.42 1.65 -11.88
CA ALA A 131 9.12 0.64 -10.87
C ALA A 131 7.88 1.04 -10.06
N MET A 132 7.20 0.05 -9.48
CA MET A 132 6.01 0.28 -8.66
C MET A 132 5.79 -0.83 -7.64
N ILE A 133 5.28 -0.47 -6.46
CA ILE A 133 4.85 -1.37 -5.38
C ILE A 133 3.63 -0.78 -4.69
N ASP A 134 2.79 -1.63 -4.10
CA ASP A 134 1.78 -1.21 -3.12
C ASP A 134 2.40 -1.05 -1.72
N LEU A 135 1.73 -0.26 -0.86
CA LEU A 135 2.18 0.05 0.49
C LEU A 135 1.40 -0.76 1.51
N SER A 136 1.83 -2.00 1.75
CA SER A 136 1.21 -2.92 2.71
C SER A 136 1.96 -3.00 4.04
N ASP A 137 3.30 -2.92 4.01
CA ASP A 137 4.14 -3.08 5.20
C ASP A 137 4.66 -1.73 5.72
N GLY A 138 4.39 -0.66 4.97
CA GLY A 138 4.78 0.71 5.26
C GLY A 138 5.75 1.26 4.22
N LEU A 139 5.75 2.58 4.04
CA LEU A 139 6.56 3.27 3.02
C LEU A 139 8.03 2.87 3.06
N ILE A 140 8.63 2.75 4.26
CA ILE A 140 10.06 2.41 4.41
C ILE A 140 10.35 0.98 3.93
N ALA A 141 9.57 0.01 4.40
CA ALA A 141 9.75 -1.40 4.03
C ALA A 141 9.57 -1.58 2.51
N ASP A 142 8.48 -1.03 1.97
CA ASP A 142 8.07 -1.20 0.58
C ASP A 142 8.98 -0.45 -0.40
N LEU A 143 9.39 0.78 -0.08
CA LEU A 143 10.44 1.47 -0.84
C LEU A 143 11.77 0.71 -0.75
N GLY A 144 12.10 0.16 0.41
CA GLY A 144 13.27 -0.71 0.58
C GLY A 144 13.25 -1.91 -0.36
N HIS A 145 12.08 -2.49 -0.65
CA HIS A 145 11.95 -3.54 -1.65
C HIS A 145 12.25 -3.05 -3.08
N ILE A 146 11.80 -1.85 -3.46
CA ILE A 146 12.17 -1.23 -4.76
C ILE A 146 13.68 -0.99 -4.84
N CYS A 147 14.26 -0.37 -3.80
CA CYS A 147 15.69 -0.06 -3.74
C CYS A 147 16.55 -1.32 -3.89
N ARG A 148 16.22 -2.40 -3.15
CA ARG A 148 16.91 -3.69 -3.26
C ARG A 148 16.75 -4.33 -4.64
N ALA A 149 15.53 -4.33 -5.19
CA ALA A 149 15.25 -4.94 -6.49
C ALA A 149 15.88 -4.18 -7.67
N SER A 150 16.15 -2.89 -7.49
CA SER A 150 16.73 -2.01 -8.52
C SER A 150 18.20 -1.67 -8.28
N ALA A 151 18.79 -2.07 -7.14
CA ALA A 151 20.16 -1.75 -6.74
C ALA A 151 20.45 -0.23 -6.67
N VAL A 152 19.53 0.54 -6.08
CA VAL A 152 19.58 2.00 -5.94
C VAL A 152 19.33 2.44 -4.50
N GLY A 153 19.69 3.68 -4.17
CA GLY A 153 19.28 4.36 -2.95
C GLY A 153 17.99 5.15 -3.13
N ALA A 154 17.53 5.83 -2.08
CA ALA A 154 16.40 6.75 -2.17
C ALA A 154 16.46 7.82 -1.09
N ARG A 155 15.82 8.95 -1.35
CA ARG A 155 15.63 10.04 -0.40
C ARG A 155 14.16 10.39 -0.32
N ILE A 156 13.61 10.42 0.88
CA ILE A 156 12.23 10.83 1.18
C ILE A 156 12.27 12.14 1.96
N GLU A 157 11.42 13.08 1.57
CA GLU A 157 11.26 14.38 2.23
C GLU A 157 9.99 14.34 3.10
N LEU A 158 10.16 14.34 4.43
CA LEU A 158 9.05 14.17 5.37
C LEU A 158 7.99 15.26 5.23
N GLY A 159 8.39 16.49 4.91
CA GLY A 159 7.46 17.60 4.68
C GLY A 159 6.59 17.49 3.43
N ARG A 160 6.85 16.49 2.58
CA ARG A 160 6.09 16.23 1.36
C ARG A 160 5.20 15.00 1.47
N LEU A 161 5.25 14.27 2.58
CA LEU A 161 4.43 13.08 2.77
C LEU A 161 2.94 13.46 2.82
N PRO A 162 2.08 12.80 2.03
CA PRO A 162 0.64 13.03 2.10
C PRO A 162 0.07 12.35 3.34
N LEU A 163 -0.06 13.07 4.44
CA LEU A 163 -0.62 12.55 5.68
C LEU A 163 -2.15 12.64 5.68
N CYS A 164 -2.83 11.67 6.31
CA CYS A 164 -4.28 11.76 6.48
C CYS A 164 -4.65 12.91 7.45
N ALA A 165 -5.87 13.44 7.31
CA ALA A 165 -6.31 14.60 8.08
C ALA A 165 -6.33 14.32 9.60
N ASP A 166 -6.79 13.14 10.03
CA ASP A 166 -6.79 12.75 11.43
C ASP A 166 -5.39 12.75 12.04
N LEU A 167 -4.38 12.21 11.32
CA LEU A 167 -2.98 12.24 11.74
C LEU A 167 -2.47 13.67 11.98
N MET A 168 -2.86 14.60 11.11
CA MET A 168 -2.45 16.00 11.21
C MET A 168 -3.04 16.70 12.44
N VAL A 169 -4.20 16.26 12.93
CA VAL A 169 -4.88 16.86 14.08
C VAL A 169 -4.52 16.16 15.39
N THR A 170 -4.41 14.82 15.40
CA THR A 170 -4.42 14.04 16.64
C THR A 170 -3.07 13.49 17.08
N ALA A 171 -2.09 13.40 16.18
CA ALA A 171 -0.79 12.82 16.50
C ALA A 171 0.29 13.91 16.64
N ALA A 172 1.11 13.80 17.70
CA ALA A 172 2.31 14.61 17.85
C ALA A 172 3.26 14.41 16.64
N SER A 173 4.11 15.41 16.36
CA SER A 173 4.92 15.42 15.13
C SER A 173 5.82 14.19 14.93
N PRO A 174 6.42 13.56 15.95
CA PRO A 174 7.18 12.31 15.73
C PRO A 174 6.26 11.13 15.37
N LEU A 175 5.26 10.89 16.21
CA LEU A 175 4.31 9.78 16.07
C LEU A 175 3.58 9.77 14.73
N ARG A 176 3.25 10.95 14.17
CA ARG A 176 2.57 11.01 12.86
C ARG A 176 3.43 10.46 11.73
N TYR A 177 4.74 10.70 11.76
CA TYR A 177 5.62 10.22 10.70
C TYR A 177 5.89 8.73 10.88
N ASP A 178 6.03 8.25 12.11
CA ASP A 178 6.19 6.80 12.36
C ASP A 178 5.00 6.01 11.78
N LEU A 179 3.78 6.49 12.02
CA LEU A 179 2.56 5.87 11.49
C LEU A 179 2.51 5.89 9.95
N ALA A 180 2.87 7.01 9.32
CA ALA A 180 2.87 7.12 7.87
C ALA A 180 4.02 6.37 7.18
N LEU A 181 5.17 6.25 7.85
CA LEU A 181 6.37 5.63 7.30
C LEU A 181 6.38 4.11 7.46
N SER A 182 5.85 3.61 8.57
CA SER A 182 6.06 2.22 9.01
C SER A 182 4.80 1.51 9.48
N GLY A 183 3.64 2.20 9.46
CA GLY A 183 2.38 1.64 9.93
C GLY A 183 1.79 0.53 9.05
N GLY A 184 1.92 0.68 7.73
CA GLY A 184 1.40 -0.30 6.76
C GLY A 184 -0.12 -0.24 6.56
N GLU A 185 -0.63 -1.22 5.81
CA GLU A 185 -2.05 -1.41 5.47
C GLU A 185 -2.73 -0.20 4.82
N ASP A 186 -1.97 0.73 4.22
CA ASP A 186 -2.52 1.85 3.47
C ASP A 186 -3.02 1.43 2.08
N TYR A 187 -2.40 0.40 1.48
CA TYR A 187 -2.70 -0.15 0.14
C TYR A 187 -2.68 0.88 -0.99
N GLU A 188 -1.99 2.00 -0.76
CA GLU A 188 -1.65 2.99 -1.77
C GLU A 188 -0.50 2.49 -2.67
N LEU A 189 -0.29 3.14 -3.80
CA LEU A 189 0.82 2.81 -4.70
C LEU A 189 1.97 3.80 -4.52
N LEU A 190 3.18 3.24 -4.48
CA LEU A 190 4.44 3.96 -4.62
C LEU A 190 5.04 3.64 -6.00
N ALA A 191 5.35 4.68 -6.77
CA ALA A 191 5.94 4.54 -8.10
C ALA A 191 7.21 5.40 -8.26
N ALA A 192 8.22 4.84 -8.93
CA ALA A 192 9.40 5.57 -9.40
C ALA A 192 9.15 6.05 -10.84
N ILE A 193 9.11 7.37 -11.02
CA ILE A 193 8.63 8.03 -12.23
C ILE A 193 9.75 8.91 -12.80
N PRO A 194 10.15 8.72 -14.07
CA PRO A 194 11.13 9.58 -14.70
C PRO A 194 10.63 11.04 -14.77
N PRO A 195 11.46 12.05 -14.48
CA PRO A 195 11.04 13.46 -14.43
C PRO A 195 10.32 13.94 -15.70
N GLU A 196 10.73 13.47 -16.87
CA GLU A 196 10.12 13.82 -18.15
C GLU A 196 8.67 13.32 -18.31
N LYS A 197 8.21 12.40 -17.47
CA LYS A 197 6.83 11.87 -17.46
C LYS A 197 5.93 12.53 -16.42
N GLU A 198 6.43 13.47 -15.63
CA GLU A 198 5.67 14.12 -14.55
C GLU A 198 4.34 14.72 -15.04
N SER A 199 4.35 15.45 -16.16
CA SER A 199 3.12 16.08 -16.68
C SER A 199 2.06 15.06 -17.08
N GLU A 200 2.46 13.94 -17.69
CA GLU A 200 1.55 12.86 -18.11
C GLU A 200 0.94 12.15 -16.89
N VAL A 201 1.75 11.95 -15.85
CA VAL A 201 1.34 11.33 -14.59
C VAL A 201 0.35 12.21 -13.82
N LEU A 202 0.60 13.52 -13.74
CA LEU A 202 -0.30 14.45 -13.09
C LEU A 202 -1.64 14.55 -13.82
N ALA A 203 -1.63 14.52 -15.16
CA ALA A 203 -2.87 14.46 -15.95
C ALA A 203 -3.64 13.15 -15.72
N LEU A 204 -2.96 12.01 -15.59
CA LEU A 204 -3.58 10.74 -15.23
C LEU A 204 -4.21 10.80 -13.83
N ALA A 205 -3.50 11.36 -12.85
CA ALA A 205 -3.98 11.50 -11.48
C ALA A 205 -5.24 12.39 -11.42
N GLU A 206 -5.24 13.52 -12.14
CA GLU A 206 -6.40 14.41 -12.27
C GLU A 206 -7.59 13.69 -12.92
N HIS A 207 -7.37 12.96 -14.02
CA HIS A 207 -8.43 12.19 -14.68
C HIS A 207 -9.07 11.13 -13.77
N LEU A 208 -8.27 10.52 -12.88
CA LEU A 208 -8.73 9.53 -11.93
C LEU A 208 -9.28 10.15 -10.63
N CYS A 209 -9.27 11.47 -10.49
CA CYS A 209 -9.61 12.17 -9.24
C CYS A 209 -8.85 11.63 -8.02
N LEU A 210 -7.59 11.21 -8.21
CA LEU A 210 -6.79 10.56 -7.19
C LEU A 210 -5.57 11.43 -6.85
N PRO A 211 -5.44 11.93 -5.61
CA PRO A 211 -4.25 12.66 -5.19
C PRO A 211 -2.99 11.82 -5.38
N LEU A 212 -1.97 12.46 -5.95
CA LEU A 212 -0.65 11.87 -6.15
C LEU A 212 0.42 12.87 -5.71
N SER A 213 1.26 12.47 -4.77
CA SER A 213 2.25 13.37 -4.15
C SER A 213 3.66 12.88 -4.44
N CYS A 214 4.51 13.77 -4.95
CA CYS A 214 5.94 13.52 -5.06
C CYS A 214 6.56 13.68 -3.67
N VAL A 215 7.07 12.58 -3.12
CA VAL A 215 7.58 12.47 -1.74
C VAL A 215 9.10 12.41 -1.66
N GLY A 216 9.78 12.37 -2.81
CA GLY A 216 11.23 12.24 -2.84
C GLY A 216 11.77 11.80 -4.20
N GLU A 217 12.95 11.19 -4.18
CA GLU A 217 13.66 10.76 -5.37
C GLU A 217 14.49 9.49 -5.15
N VAL A 218 14.73 8.75 -6.22
CA VAL A 218 15.67 7.63 -6.26
C VAL A 218 17.08 8.18 -6.38
N THR A 219 18.00 7.69 -5.56
CA THR A 219 19.39 8.14 -5.53
C THR A 219 20.35 7.09 -6.09
N SER A 220 21.65 7.41 -6.12
CA SER A 220 22.66 6.57 -6.77
C SER A 220 22.79 5.18 -6.13
N PRO A 221 23.22 4.16 -6.88
CA PRO A 221 23.62 2.88 -6.31
C PRO A 221 24.64 3.05 -5.18
N GLY A 222 24.46 2.30 -4.09
CA GLY A 222 25.34 2.35 -2.91
C GLY A 222 24.96 3.40 -1.87
N GLU A 223 24.06 4.33 -2.19
CA GLU A 223 23.47 5.22 -1.19
C GLU A 223 22.35 4.48 -0.41
N PRO A 224 22.21 4.71 0.90
CA PRO A 224 21.11 4.14 1.68
C PRO A 224 19.79 4.88 1.41
N LEU A 225 18.68 4.30 1.89
CA LEU A 225 17.44 5.05 2.05
C LEU A 225 17.65 6.14 3.12
N GLN A 226 17.36 7.39 2.78
CA GLN A 226 17.46 8.56 3.66
C GLN A 226 16.09 9.18 3.87
N LEU A 227 15.76 9.51 5.12
CA LEU A 227 14.60 10.33 5.46
C LEU A 227 15.10 11.72 5.80
N ILE A 228 14.53 12.77 5.19
CA ILE A 228 14.94 14.15 5.38
C ILE A 228 13.84 14.90 6.10
N GLY A 229 14.16 15.42 7.28
CA GLY A 229 13.27 16.24 8.09
C GLY A 229 12.97 17.61 7.47
N HIS A 230 12.07 18.35 8.10
CA HIS A 230 11.69 19.72 7.69
C HIS A 230 12.84 20.72 7.78
N ASP A 231 13.80 20.44 8.65
CA ASP A 231 15.04 21.19 8.84
C ASP A 231 16.13 20.82 7.83
N GLY A 232 15.85 19.87 6.93
CA GLY A 232 16.81 19.34 5.96
C GLY A 232 17.79 18.32 6.56
N LEU A 233 17.64 17.94 7.83
CA LEU A 233 18.53 16.98 8.48
C LEU A 233 18.05 15.54 8.27
N PRO A 234 18.97 14.57 8.16
CA PRO A 234 18.61 13.16 8.15
C PRO A 234 17.90 12.74 9.43
N LEU A 235 16.83 11.97 9.29
CA LEU A 235 16.08 11.36 10.39
C LEU A 235 16.26 9.84 10.35
N THR A 236 16.51 9.24 11.50
CA THR A 236 16.52 7.79 11.67
C THR A 236 15.14 7.36 12.17
N PRO A 237 14.42 6.48 11.45
CA PRO A 237 13.11 6.01 11.89
C PRO A 237 13.26 5.03 13.07
N ASP A 238 12.30 5.05 14.01
CA ASP A 238 12.28 4.13 15.14
C ASP A 238 11.82 2.72 14.75
N ASN A 239 11.03 2.61 13.68
CA ASN A 239 10.55 1.35 13.12
C ASN A 239 10.67 1.36 11.59
N VAL A 240 10.93 0.21 10.98
CA VAL A 240 11.14 0.06 9.52
C VAL A 240 9.96 -0.57 8.78
N GLY A 241 8.93 -1.03 9.49
CA GLY A 241 7.71 -1.62 8.91
C GLY A 241 7.27 -2.91 9.60
N PHE A 242 6.20 -3.54 9.09
CA PHE A 242 5.65 -4.78 9.64
C PHE A 242 6.50 -6.01 9.29
N ASN A 243 6.61 -6.97 10.22
CA ASN A 243 7.24 -8.27 9.99
C ASN A 243 6.59 -9.34 10.88
N HIS A 244 6.01 -10.36 10.26
CA HIS A 244 5.32 -11.48 10.93
C HIS A 244 6.16 -12.23 11.97
N PHE A 245 7.48 -12.24 11.81
CA PHE A 245 8.41 -12.96 12.68
C PHE A 245 9.35 -12.01 13.43
N ALA A 246 9.05 -10.70 13.46
CA ALA A 246 9.77 -9.80 14.33
C ALA A 246 9.68 -10.33 15.77
N ALA A 247 10.82 -10.46 16.43
CA ALA A 247 10.83 -10.73 17.85
C ALA A 247 10.11 -9.56 18.53
N THR A 248 8.97 -9.81 19.17
CA THR A 248 8.50 -8.92 20.23
C THR A 248 9.60 -8.90 21.27
N GLU A 249 10.17 -7.72 21.56
CA GLU A 249 11.18 -7.62 22.62
C GLU A 249 10.66 -8.30 23.90
N PRO A 250 11.50 -9.11 24.56
CA PRO A 250 11.10 -9.90 25.73
C PRO A 250 10.70 -9.06 26.94
#